data_AF-A0A259A363-F1
#
_entry.id   AF-A0A259A363-F1
#
_cell.length_a   1.000
_cell.length_b   1.000
_cell.length_c   1.000
_cell.angle_alpha   90.00
_cell.angle_beta   90.00
_cell.angle_gamma   90.00
#
_symmetry.space_group_name_H-M   'P 1'
#
loop_
_entity.id
_entity.type
_entity.pdbx_description
1 polymer ?
#
loop_
_entity_poly.entity_id
_entity_poly.type
_entity_poly.pdbx_seq_one_letter_code
_entity_poly.pdbx_strand_id
1 'polypeptide(L)'
;MAKINKLLVGESLVGDGNEVAHIDLIMGPRGSSAETAFVNALTNNKDGFTTLLAVVEPNLLAKPNTVLFNKVTIKDARQAVQMFGPAQYAVAKAVTDSVEDGTIPAEEADDIFICVGVFIHWEATDDAKIQQFNYQATKEAIARAVSGEPKAADVVAKAKTAHHPFAAS
;
A
#
# COMPACT_ATOMS: atom_id res chain seq x y z
N MET A 1 20.25 -16.26 2.26
CA MET A 1 20.16 -14.97 1.53
C MET A 1 18.89 -14.30 1.99
N ALA A 2 18.88 -12.97 2.15
CA ALA A 2 17.65 -12.23 2.47
C ALA A 2 16.58 -12.49 1.40
N LYS A 3 15.33 -12.68 1.84
CA LYS A 3 14.14 -12.89 1.01
C LYS A 3 13.83 -11.62 0.21
N ILE A 4 13.86 -10.46 0.86
CA ILE A 4 13.60 -9.15 0.26
C ILE A 4 14.95 -8.46 0.02
N ASN A 5 15.60 -8.80 -1.10
CA ASN A 5 16.97 -8.38 -1.40
C ASN A 5 17.09 -7.31 -2.52
N LYS A 6 15.97 -6.78 -2.99
CA LYS A 6 15.88 -5.78 -4.06
C LYS A 6 14.58 -5.00 -3.95
N LEU A 7 14.41 -3.99 -4.79
CA LEU A 7 13.11 -3.33 -4.96
C LEU A 7 12.09 -4.33 -5.53
N LEU A 8 10.92 -4.35 -4.92
CA LEU A 8 9.75 -5.15 -5.28
C LEU A 8 8.56 -4.21 -5.46
N VAL A 9 7.64 -4.61 -6.33
CA VAL A 9 6.40 -3.88 -6.64
C VAL A 9 5.24 -4.84 -6.47
N GLY A 10 4.19 -4.36 -5.81
CA GLY A 10 2.93 -5.09 -5.65
C GLY A 10 1.75 -4.18 -5.90
N GLU A 11 0.64 -4.76 -6.33
CA GLU A 11 -0.62 -4.07 -6.56
C GLU A 11 -1.77 -4.99 -6.12
N SER A 12 -2.85 -4.37 -5.61
CA SER A 12 -4.13 -5.05 -5.52
C SER A 12 -5.30 -4.07 -5.52
N LEU A 13 -6.40 -4.49 -6.14
CA LEU A 13 -7.71 -3.88 -6.07
C LEU A 13 -8.68 -4.83 -5.34
N VAL A 14 -9.29 -4.35 -4.25
CA VAL A 14 -10.21 -5.12 -3.43
C VAL A 14 -11.43 -4.27 -3.07
N GLY A 15 -12.59 -4.91 -3.06
CA GLY A 15 -13.86 -4.30 -2.68
C GLY A 15 -14.66 -3.80 -3.87
N ASP A 16 -15.71 -3.06 -3.55
CA ASP A 16 -16.69 -2.54 -4.50
C ASP A 16 -17.24 -1.18 -4.03
N GLY A 17 -18.11 -0.59 -4.85
CA GLY A 17 -18.73 0.69 -4.56
C GLY A 17 -17.72 1.82 -4.48
N ASN A 18 -18.03 2.84 -3.68
CA ASN A 18 -17.18 4.01 -3.51
C ASN A 18 -16.01 3.75 -2.56
N GLU A 19 -16.06 2.69 -1.76
CA GLU A 19 -15.01 2.33 -0.82
C GLU A 19 -13.92 1.42 -1.41
N VAL A 20 -14.09 0.98 -2.67
CA VAL A 20 -13.11 0.14 -3.38
C VAL A 20 -11.68 0.64 -3.16
N ALA A 21 -10.81 -0.25 -2.66
CA ALA A 21 -9.43 0.06 -2.38
C ALA A 21 -8.57 -0.38 -3.57
N HIS A 22 -7.66 0.50 -4.00
CA HIS A 22 -6.66 0.16 -5.01
C HIS A 22 -5.29 0.64 -4.52
N ILE A 23 -4.44 -0.34 -4.17
CA ILE A 23 -3.12 -0.14 -3.58
C ILE A 23 -2.06 -0.30 -4.65
N ASP A 24 -1.20 0.70 -4.79
CA ASP A 24 0.08 0.59 -5.51
C ASP A 24 1.20 0.61 -4.48
N LEU A 25 2.04 -0.41 -4.44
CA LEU A 25 3.02 -0.61 -3.38
C LEU A 25 4.43 -0.81 -3.94
N ILE A 26 5.38 -0.11 -3.36
CA ILE A 26 6.82 -0.35 -3.52
C ILE A 26 7.38 -0.79 -2.18
N MET A 27 8.24 -1.80 -2.18
CA MET A 27 9.03 -2.16 -1.00
C MET A 27 10.44 -2.60 -1.37
N GLY A 28 11.37 -2.51 -0.44
CA GLY A 28 12.73 -2.99 -0.66
C GLY A 28 13.64 -2.80 0.54
N PRO A 29 14.84 -3.39 0.51
CA PRO A 29 15.78 -3.32 1.62
C PRO A 29 16.45 -1.95 1.70
N ARG A 30 17.10 -1.70 2.84
CA ARG A 30 18.08 -0.63 3.02
C ARG A 30 19.11 -0.62 1.88
N GLY A 31 19.48 0.58 1.44
CA GLY A 31 20.36 0.84 0.32
C GLY A 31 19.68 0.74 -1.06
N SER A 32 18.41 0.33 -1.13
CA SER A 32 17.66 0.28 -2.39
C SER A 32 17.00 1.61 -2.73
N SER A 33 16.51 1.73 -3.96
CA SER A 33 15.70 2.87 -4.38
C SER A 33 14.37 2.99 -3.62
N ALA A 34 13.90 1.94 -2.94
CA ALA A 34 12.72 2.01 -2.06
C ALA A 34 13.00 2.88 -0.82
N GLU A 35 14.19 2.75 -0.21
CA GLU A 35 14.61 3.63 0.90
C GLU A 35 14.73 5.09 0.43
N THR A 36 15.35 5.32 -0.73
CA THR A 36 15.45 6.67 -1.30
C THR A 36 14.07 7.29 -1.57
N ALA A 37 13.14 6.52 -2.14
CA ALA A 37 11.78 6.98 -2.39
C ALA A 37 11.03 7.28 -1.09
N PHE A 38 11.17 6.42 -0.08
CA PHE A 38 10.58 6.59 1.26
C PHE A 38 11.01 7.93 1.88
N VAL A 39 12.31 8.20 1.94
CA VAL A 39 12.84 9.43 2.57
C VAL A 39 12.36 10.67 1.82
N ASN A 40 12.44 10.66 0.49
CA ASN A 40 12.01 11.79 -0.33
C ASN A 40 10.51 12.04 -0.22
N ALA A 41 9.68 10.99 -0.20
CA ALA A 41 8.23 11.12 -0.11
C ALA A 41 7.80 11.74 1.22
N LEU A 42 8.41 11.31 2.33
CA LEU A 42 8.07 11.79 3.67
C LEU A 42 8.33 13.28 3.86
N THR A 43 9.38 13.81 3.22
CA THR A 43 9.79 15.22 3.37
C THR A 43 9.17 16.17 2.34
N ASN A 44 8.32 15.69 1.42
CA ASN A 44 7.92 16.43 0.22
C ASN A 44 6.41 16.69 0.10
N ASN A 45 5.72 17.03 1.19
CA ASN A 45 4.28 17.31 1.19
C ASN A 45 3.90 18.51 0.30
N LYS A 46 2.70 18.47 -0.28
CA LYS A 46 2.11 19.48 -1.18
C LYS A 46 0.63 19.69 -0.83
N ASP A 47 0.05 20.78 -1.33
CA ASP A 47 -1.38 21.03 -1.14
C ASP A 47 -2.21 19.87 -1.71
N GLY A 48 -3.11 19.34 -0.88
CA GLY A 48 -3.95 18.17 -1.17
C GLY A 48 -3.23 16.82 -1.28
N PHE A 49 -1.89 16.75 -1.12
CA PHE A 49 -1.10 15.52 -1.19
C PHE A 49 -0.07 15.47 -0.06
N THR A 50 -0.35 14.66 0.95
CA THR A 50 0.50 14.53 2.14
C THR A 50 0.87 13.07 2.35
N THR A 51 2.14 12.85 2.66
CA THR A 51 2.71 11.56 3.02
C THR A 51 2.91 11.53 4.54
N LEU A 52 2.44 10.47 5.19
CA LEU A 52 2.70 10.22 6.61
C LEU A 52 3.32 8.83 6.80
N LEU A 53 3.79 8.56 8.01
CA LEU A 53 4.13 7.20 8.44
C LEU A 53 2.83 6.42 8.73
N ALA A 54 2.80 5.15 8.37
CA ALA A 54 1.73 4.24 8.77
C ALA A 54 1.93 3.82 10.22
N VAL A 55 0.89 4.01 11.05
CA VAL A 55 0.91 3.70 12.48
C VAL A 55 -0.30 2.84 12.83
N VAL A 56 -0.11 1.85 13.70
CA VAL A 56 -1.22 1.04 14.25
C VAL A 56 -2.04 1.89 15.21
N GLU A 57 -1.36 2.74 15.97
CA GLU A 57 -1.94 3.82 16.76
C GLU A 57 -0.89 4.93 16.95
N PRO A 58 -1.26 6.13 17.40
CA PRO A 58 -0.28 7.17 17.71
C PRO A 58 0.81 6.65 18.66
N ASN A 59 2.08 6.87 18.29
CA ASN A 59 3.28 6.36 18.97
C ASN A 59 3.57 4.86 18.80
N LEU A 60 2.85 4.16 17.94
CA LEU A 60 3.12 2.76 17.56
C LEU A 60 3.19 2.62 16.03
N LEU A 61 4.39 2.85 15.47
CA LEU A 61 4.63 2.69 14.04
C LEU A 61 4.56 1.22 13.61
N ALA A 62 4.06 0.98 12.39
CA ALA A 62 4.20 -0.34 11.77
C ALA A 62 5.68 -0.61 11.45
N LYS A 63 6.07 -1.87 11.55
CA LYS A 63 7.35 -2.40 11.07
C LYS A 63 7.09 -3.48 10.02
N PRO A 64 7.72 -3.44 8.84
CA PRO A 64 8.73 -2.47 8.39
C PRO A 64 8.27 -1.02 8.28
N ASN A 65 9.23 -0.08 8.29
CA ASN A 65 8.92 1.35 8.20
C ASN A 65 8.13 1.62 6.91
N THR A 66 6.93 2.15 7.08
CA THR A 66 5.98 2.33 5.99
C THR A 66 5.54 3.78 5.90
N VAL A 67 5.63 4.37 4.70
CA VAL A 67 4.91 5.59 4.35
C VAL A 67 3.66 5.25 3.56
N LEU A 68 2.62 6.05 3.76
CA LEU A 68 1.42 6.06 2.92
C LEU A 68 1.17 7.45 2.34
N PHE A 69 0.69 7.50 1.10
CA PHE A 69 0.37 8.72 0.39
C PHE A 69 -0.91 8.56 -0.44
N ASN A 70 -1.67 9.64 -0.57
CA ASN A 70 -2.96 9.64 -1.25
C ASN A 70 -2.82 9.79 -2.77
N LYS A 71 -3.58 9.01 -3.55
CA LYS A 71 -3.68 9.13 -5.02
C LYS A 71 -4.70 10.18 -5.47
N VAL A 72 -5.77 10.35 -4.68
CA VAL A 72 -6.83 11.34 -4.93
C VAL A 72 -6.56 12.56 -4.08
N THR A 73 -6.66 13.76 -4.66
CA THR A 73 -6.48 15.02 -3.96
C THR A 73 -7.41 15.14 -2.75
N ILE A 74 -6.85 15.32 -1.57
CA ILE A 74 -7.61 15.59 -0.34
C ILE A 74 -7.99 17.07 -0.33
N LYS A 75 -9.30 17.35 -0.29
CA LYS A 75 -9.87 18.70 -0.36
C LYS A 75 -10.51 19.17 0.94
N ASP A 76 -10.84 18.24 1.84
CA ASP A 76 -11.52 18.54 3.09
C ASP A 76 -11.05 17.62 4.24
N ALA A 77 -11.49 17.97 5.45
CA ALA A 77 -11.11 17.24 6.66
C ALA A 77 -11.66 15.82 6.70
N ARG A 78 -12.82 15.54 6.08
CA ARG A 78 -13.40 14.19 6.03
C ARG A 78 -12.49 13.27 5.23
N GLN A 79 -12.04 13.71 4.05
CA GLN A 79 -11.10 12.94 3.22
C GLN A 79 -9.76 12.72 3.93
N ALA A 80 -9.27 13.74 4.65
CA ALA A 80 -8.05 13.60 5.47
C ALA A 80 -8.22 12.55 6.57
N VAL A 81 -9.35 12.57 7.29
CA VAL A 81 -9.66 11.57 8.33
C VAL A 81 -9.82 10.18 7.75
N GLN A 82 -10.43 10.03 6.58
CA GLN A 82 -10.55 8.72 5.90
C GLN A 82 -9.17 8.14 5.53
N MET A 83 -8.28 8.96 4.97
CA MET A 83 -6.92 8.55 4.63
C MET A 83 -6.08 8.23 5.88
N PHE A 84 -6.12 9.10 6.89
CA PHE A 84 -5.26 9.02 8.08
C PHE A 84 -5.97 8.47 9.33
N GLY A 85 -7.06 7.74 9.11
CA GLY A 85 -7.83 7.02 10.12
C GLY A 85 -8.02 5.57 9.68
N PRO A 86 -9.17 5.20 9.08
CA PRO A 86 -9.44 3.82 8.68
C PRO A 86 -8.40 3.27 7.69
N ALA A 87 -8.00 4.04 6.67
CA ALA A 87 -7.01 3.56 5.70
C ALA A 87 -5.59 3.45 6.29
N GLN A 88 -5.15 4.41 7.12
CA GLN A 88 -3.84 4.33 7.78
C GLN A 88 -3.74 3.14 8.72
N TYR A 89 -4.75 2.92 9.56
CA TYR A 89 -4.80 1.74 10.43
C TYR A 89 -4.77 0.45 9.61
N ALA A 90 -5.57 0.39 8.54
CA ALA A 90 -5.62 -0.77 7.66
C ALA A 90 -4.27 -1.11 7.03
N VAL A 91 -3.56 -0.11 6.50
CA VAL A 91 -2.22 -0.28 5.93
C VAL A 91 -1.24 -0.73 7.01
N ALA A 92 -1.20 -0.05 8.16
CA ALA A 92 -0.30 -0.38 9.26
C ALA A 92 -0.53 -1.81 9.80
N LYS A 93 -1.80 -2.20 9.95
CA LYS A 93 -2.17 -3.54 10.38
C LYS A 93 -1.81 -4.59 9.33
N ALA A 94 -2.06 -4.34 8.04
CA ALA A 94 -1.67 -5.28 6.98
C ALA A 94 -0.16 -5.53 6.97
N VAL A 95 0.65 -4.48 7.13
CA VAL A 95 2.11 -4.58 7.26
C VAL A 95 2.52 -5.41 8.47
N THR A 96 1.93 -5.11 9.64
CA THR A 96 2.23 -5.81 10.90
C THR A 96 1.85 -7.29 10.82
N ASP A 97 0.66 -7.59 10.33
CA ASP A 97 0.17 -8.96 10.15
C ASP A 97 0.99 -9.72 9.09
N SER A 98 1.53 -9.04 8.07
CA SER A 98 2.46 -9.66 7.11
C SER A 98 3.82 -10.03 7.71
N VAL A 99 4.24 -9.38 8.80
CA VAL A 99 5.40 -9.84 9.59
C VAL A 99 5.01 -11.02 10.46
N GLU A 100 3.86 -10.93 11.14
CA GLU A 100 3.34 -11.99 12.01
C GLU A 100 3.15 -13.32 11.26
N ASP A 101 2.62 -13.28 10.03
CA ASP A 101 2.41 -14.48 9.21
C ASP A 101 3.63 -14.93 8.40
N GLY A 102 4.76 -14.23 8.52
CA GLY A 102 6.02 -14.57 7.85
C GLY A 102 6.07 -14.27 6.34
N THR A 103 5.06 -13.56 5.80
CA THR A 103 5.15 -13.01 4.44
C THR A 103 6.39 -12.12 4.33
N ILE A 104 6.55 -11.19 5.28
CA ILE A 104 7.78 -10.43 5.52
C ILE A 104 8.54 -11.16 6.64
N PRO A 105 9.77 -11.65 6.44
CA PRO A 105 10.53 -12.30 7.49
C PRO A 105 10.80 -11.33 8.65
N ALA A 106 10.53 -11.76 9.89
CA ALA A 106 10.69 -10.92 11.07
C ALA A 106 12.13 -10.43 11.24
N GLU A 107 13.11 -11.26 10.87
CA GLU A 107 14.53 -10.93 10.91
C GLU A 107 14.96 -9.88 9.87
N GLU A 108 14.14 -9.62 8.84
CA GLU A 108 14.38 -8.58 7.84
C GLU A 108 13.61 -7.28 8.14
N ALA A 109 12.57 -7.35 8.98
CA ALA A 109 11.54 -6.31 9.07
C ALA A 109 12.07 -4.93 9.49
N ASP A 110 13.17 -4.86 10.25
CA ASP A 110 13.77 -3.60 10.69
C ASP A 110 14.60 -2.88 9.61
N ASP A 111 14.91 -3.55 8.50
CA ASP A 111 15.73 -3.02 7.40
C ASP A 111 15.00 -2.98 6.05
N ILE A 112 13.67 -3.13 6.05
CA ILE A 112 12.82 -2.92 4.88
C ILE A 112 12.10 -1.57 4.96
N PHE A 113 11.88 -0.96 3.80
CA PHE A 113 11.10 0.27 3.62
C PHE A 113 9.94 0.01 2.66
N ILE A 114 8.75 0.51 3.00
CA ILE A 114 7.52 0.32 2.22
C ILE A 114 6.91 1.69 1.90
N CYS A 115 6.48 1.88 0.66
CA CYS A 115 5.76 3.04 0.18
C CYS A 115 4.40 2.60 -0.38
N VAL A 116 3.31 3.08 0.19
CA VAL A 116 1.94 2.64 -0.13
C VAL A 116 1.12 3.80 -0.70
N GLY A 117 0.80 3.72 -1.99
CA GLY A 117 -0.14 4.61 -2.66
C GLY A 117 -1.57 4.12 -2.45
N VAL A 118 -2.39 4.94 -1.79
CA VAL A 118 -3.76 4.59 -1.40
C VAL A 118 -4.78 5.35 -2.24
N PHE A 119 -5.71 4.62 -2.85
CA PHE A 119 -6.89 5.18 -3.52
C PHE A 119 -8.09 5.16 -2.57
N ILE A 120 -8.76 6.30 -2.42
CA ILE A 120 -10.09 6.43 -1.79
C ILE A 120 -10.90 7.34 -2.70
N HIS A 121 -12.04 6.84 -3.22
CA HIS A 121 -12.92 7.67 -4.04
C HIS A 121 -13.49 8.83 -3.23
N TRP A 122 -13.71 10.00 -3.85
CA TRP A 122 -14.20 11.18 -3.12
C TRP A 122 -15.59 11.00 -2.51
N GLU A 123 -16.37 10.04 -3.01
CA GLU A 123 -17.71 9.67 -2.51
C GLU A 123 -17.70 8.52 -1.49
N ALA A 124 -16.53 8.03 -1.07
CA ALA A 124 -16.45 7.00 -0.03
C ALA A 124 -17.01 7.55 1.29
N THR A 125 -17.84 6.77 1.98
CA THR A 125 -18.50 7.19 3.23
C THR A 125 -18.50 6.13 4.33
N ASP A 126 -18.32 4.85 3.97
CA ASP A 126 -18.29 3.75 4.94
C ASP A 126 -16.86 3.46 5.41
N ASP A 127 -16.49 4.02 6.57
CA ASP A 127 -15.15 3.89 7.15
C ASP A 127 -14.77 2.42 7.45
N ALA A 128 -15.74 1.55 7.78
CA ALA A 128 -15.47 0.15 8.06
C ALA A 128 -15.04 -0.59 6.78
N LYS A 129 -15.72 -0.30 5.65
CA LYS A 129 -15.32 -0.82 4.34
C LYS A 129 -14.00 -0.24 3.86
N ILE A 130 -13.77 1.06 4.02
CA ILE A 130 -12.47 1.69 3.69
C ILE A 130 -11.36 0.93 4.43
N GLN A 131 -11.52 0.69 5.72
CA GLN A 131 -10.54 -0.04 6.52
C GLN A 131 -10.37 -1.48 6.03
N GLN A 132 -11.47 -2.23 5.88
CA GLN A 132 -11.42 -3.63 5.48
C GLN A 132 -10.77 -3.83 4.11
N PHE A 133 -11.18 -3.05 3.10
CA PHE A 133 -10.70 -3.18 1.74
C PHE A 133 -9.25 -2.74 1.61
N ASN A 134 -8.84 -1.65 2.27
CA ASN A 134 -7.43 -1.23 2.26
C ASN A 134 -6.53 -2.24 3.00
N TYR A 135 -7.03 -2.89 4.05
CA TYR A 135 -6.27 -3.92 4.77
C TYR A 135 -6.01 -5.12 3.86
N GLN A 136 -7.07 -5.64 3.23
CA GLN A 136 -6.98 -6.78 2.34
C GLN A 136 -6.13 -6.47 1.10
N ALA A 137 -6.37 -5.32 0.44
CA ALA A 137 -5.60 -4.91 -0.73
C ALA A 137 -4.11 -4.72 -0.42
N THR A 138 -3.78 -4.12 0.73
CA THR A 138 -2.39 -3.94 1.16
C THR A 138 -1.72 -5.29 1.44
N LYS A 139 -2.41 -6.19 2.15
CA LYS A 139 -1.88 -7.53 2.46
C LYS A 139 -1.63 -8.35 1.19
N GLU A 140 -2.55 -8.30 0.22
CA GLU A 140 -2.37 -8.93 -1.09
C GLU A 140 -1.23 -8.30 -1.90
N ALA A 141 -1.10 -6.98 -1.90
CA ALA A 141 -0.02 -6.28 -2.59
C ALA A 141 1.35 -6.64 -2.01
N ILE A 142 1.48 -6.73 -0.68
CA ILE A 142 2.70 -7.18 -0.01
C ILE A 142 3.03 -8.63 -0.41
N ALA A 143 2.05 -9.54 -0.33
CA ALA A 143 2.26 -10.94 -0.68
C ALA A 143 2.73 -11.10 -2.13
N ARG A 144 2.08 -10.39 -3.07
CA ARG A 144 2.45 -10.37 -4.50
C ARG A 144 3.83 -9.76 -4.72
N ALA A 145 4.17 -8.66 -4.06
CA ALA A 145 5.49 -8.05 -4.15
C ALA A 145 6.58 -9.04 -3.70
N VAL A 146 6.39 -9.67 -2.54
CA VAL A 146 7.35 -10.64 -1.96
C VAL A 146 7.49 -11.89 -2.81
N SER A 147 6.41 -12.43 -3.37
CA SER A 147 6.47 -13.57 -4.32
C SER A 147 6.97 -13.15 -5.72
N GLY A 148 7.02 -11.85 -5.98
CA GLY A 148 7.34 -11.25 -7.27
C GLY A 148 6.31 -11.59 -8.34
N GLU A 149 5.04 -11.57 -7.98
CA GLU A 149 3.90 -11.91 -8.81
C GLU A 149 3.05 -10.69 -9.19
N PRO A 150 2.33 -10.75 -10.33
CA PRO A 150 2.39 -11.81 -11.34
C PRO A 150 3.74 -11.82 -12.09
N LYS A 151 4.16 -12.97 -12.62
CA LYS A 151 5.34 -13.01 -13.50
C LYS A 151 4.97 -12.41 -14.86
N ALA A 152 5.96 -11.82 -15.53
CA ALA A 152 5.75 -11.23 -16.85
C ALA A 152 5.12 -12.22 -17.86
N ALA A 153 5.53 -13.50 -17.81
CA ALA A 153 4.96 -14.54 -18.65
C ALA A 153 3.46 -14.78 -18.37
N ASP A 154 3.04 -14.77 -17.10
CA ASP A 154 1.64 -14.95 -16.72
C ASP A 154 0.79 -13.77 -17.19
N VAL A 155 1.33 -12.55 -17.08
CA VAL A 155 0.67 -11.35 -17.59
C VAL A 155 0.49 -11.44 -19.11
N VAL A 156 1.54 -11.79 -19.87
CA VAL A 156 1.46 -11.95 -21.33
C VAL A 156 0.43 -13.00 -21.73
N ALA A 157 0.36 -14.12 -21.00
CA ALA A 157 -0.61 -15.18 -21.25
C ALA A 157 -2.05 -14.73 -21.03
N LYS A 158 -2.31 -13.92 -20.00
CA LYS A 158 -3.66 -13.47 -19.60
C LYS A 158 -4.10 -12.16 -20.24
N ALA A 159 -3.16 -11.33 -20.70
CA ALA A 159 -3.44 -9.96 -21.16
C ALA A 159 -4.48 -9.89 -22.28
N LYS A 160 -4.54 -10.91 -23.16
CA LYS A 160 -5.49 -10.95 -24.28
C LYS A 160 -6.95 -11.12 -23.85
N THR A 161 -7.20 -11.69 -22.68
CA THR A 161 -8.55 -11.93 -22.14
C THR A 161 -8.82 -11.14 -20.86
N ALA A 162 -7.88 -10.27 -20.47
CA ALA A 162 -8.05 -9.38 -19.34
C ALA A 162 -9.02 -8.24 -19.71
N HIS A 163 -9.87 -7.88 -18.76
CA HIS A 163 -10.82 -6.77 -18.92
C HIS A 163 -10.45 -5.67 -17.93
N HIS A 164 -10.08 -4.50 -18.45
CA HIS A 164 -9.91 -3.32 -17.62
C HIS A 164 -11.27 -2.60 -17.48
N PRO A 165 -11.72 -2.26 -16.25
CA PRO A 165 -13.06 -1.71 -16.02
C PRO A 165 -13.41 -0.45 -16.82
N PHE A 166 -12.39 0.29 -17.25
CA PHE A 166 -12.53 1.53 -18.01
C PHE A 166 -11.81 1.53 -19.38
N ALA A 167 -11.38 0.37 -19.88
CA ALA A 167 -10.82 0.33 -21.24
C ALA A 167 -11.92 0.55 -22.28
N ALA A 168 -11.54 1.14 -23.42
CA ALA A 168 -12.45 1.33 -24.54
C ALA A 168 -12.91 -0.03 -25.09
N SER A 169 -14.19 -0.10 -25.46
CA SER A 169 -14.83 -1.25 -26.14
C SER A 169 -14.55 -1.27 -27.63
#